data_AF-A0AAE1PVP9-F1
#
_entry.id   AF-A0AAE1PVP9-F1
#
_cell.length_a   1.000
_cell.length_b   1.000
_cell.length_c   1.000
_cell.angle_alpha   90.00
_cell.angle_beta   90.00
_cell.angle_gamma   90.00
#
_symmetry.space_group_name_H-M   'P 1'
#
loop_
_entity.id
_entity.type
_entity.pdbx_description
1 polymer ?
#
loop_
_entity_poly.entity_id
_entity_poly.type
_entity_poly.pdbx_seq_one_letter_code
_entity_poly.pdbx_strand_id
1 'polypeptide(L)'
;MIRGRQVGQGCSCAKKCFDLVGEANIQQLFTEYWASGDWDIQTAYLQKQTTKVPVKRRRTNNEDNMHICVRLYHVIVEDTPITVCKDAFASIHGISKSHIDRSLTKVTASNVPVKDQRGKNGDHHKVSEEVAKTVIEHIKSFPTITSHYSRKTCPSVVYLDTDIVSRRQMYELYITWLKEKYPEIVACTFHYYDDIFKMKFSNVKLYKPRKDTCKTCDIYAVRCKDPSLSTDDKRDNEIRHSHHLAKAETG
;
A
#
# COMPACT_ATOMS: atom_id res chain seq x y z
N MET A 1 13.33 23.31 -13.34
CA MET A 1 13.51 22.90 -14.74
C MET A 1 14.40 21.68 -14.77
N ILE A 2 13.90 20.54 -15.28
CA ILE A 2 14.75 19.36 -15.49
C ILE A 2 15.58 19.66 -16.74
N ARG A 3 16.91 19.74 -16.60
CA ARG A 3 17.80 19.92 -17.75
C ARG A 3 17.57 18.76 -18.73
N GLY A 4 17.43 19.07 -20.01
CA GLY A 4 17.37 18.06 -21.07
C GLY A 4 18.59 17.15 -20.98
N ARG A 5 18.43 15.88 -21.37
CA ARG A 5 19.56 14.97 -21.46
C ARG A 5 20.54 15.51 -22.51
N GLN A 6 21.83 15.31 -22.26
CA GLN A 6 22.90 15.77 -23.13
C GLN A 6 24.00 14.71 -23.18
N VAL A 7 24.80 14.77 -24.25
CA VAL A 7 26.03 14.00 -24.35
C VAL A 7 26.95 14.34 -23.17
N GLY A 8 27.51 13.32 -22.54
CA GLY A 8 28.44 13.47 -21.43
C GLY A 8 29.83 13.92 -21.86
N GLN A 9 30.68 14.24 -20.89
CA GLN A 9 32.08 14.59 -21.16
C GLN A 9 32.83 13.44 -21.83
N GLY A 10 33.79 13.78 -22.69
CA GLY A 10 34.71 12.86 -23.34
C GLY A 10 35.44 11.94 -22.36
N CYS A 11 35.82 10.75 -22.82
CA CYS A 11 36.63 9.82 -22.02
C CYS A 11 38.13 10.16 -22.10
N SER A 12 38.87 9.90 -21.02
CA SER A 12 40.34 10.06 -20.95
C SER A 12 41.14 8.80 -21.34
N CYS A 13 40.50 7.83 -22.00
CA CYS A 13 41.15 6.56 -22.31
C CYS A 13 42.15 6.66 -23.47
N ALA A 14 43.14 5.76 -23.49
CA ALA A 14 44.18 5.72 -24.53
C ALA A 14 43.65 5.56 -25.97
N LYS A 15 42.44 4.99 -26.14
CA LYS A 15 41.79 4.81 -27.45
C LYS A 15 41.24 6.11 -28.04
N LYS A 16 41.18 7.21 -27.27
CA LYS A 16 40.59 8.48 -27.67
C LYS A 16 39.21 8.29 -28.34
N CYS A 17 38.31 7.59 -27.66
CA CYS A 17 37.06 7.11 -28.28
C CYS A 17 36.19 8.22 -28.86
N PHE A 18 36.20 9.44 -28.30
CA PHE A 18 35.42 10.55 -28.84
C PHE A 18 35.94 11.00 -30.20
N ASP A 19 37.26 11.15 -30.34
CA ASP A 19 37.91 11.49 -31.60
C ASP A 19 37.70 10.38 -32.64
N LEU A 20 37.76 9.12 -32.22
CA LEU A 20 37.58 7.96 -33.09
C LEU A 20 36.16 7.86 -33.67
N VAL A 21 35.14 8.22 -32.89
CA VAL A 21 33.75 8.19 -33.34
C VAL A 21 33.39 9.45 -34.12
N GLY A 22 33.91 10.61 -33.71
CA GLY A 22 33.64 11.90 -34.33
C GLY A 22 32.38 12.58 -33.76
N GLU A 23 32.44 13.89 -33.57
CA GLU A 23 31.39 14.66 -32.88
C GLU A 23 30.02 14.58 -33.54
N ALA A 24 29.96 14.67 -34.89
CA ALA A 24 28.72 14.55 -35.64
C ALA A 24 28.03 13.19 -35.41
N ASN A 25 28.80 12.11 -35.44
CA ASN A 25 28.30 10.75 -35.21
C ASN A 25 27.87 10.54 -33.77
N ILE A 26 28.59 11.12 -32.80
CA ILE A 26 28.21 11.07 -31.38
C ILE A 26 26.85 11.72 -31.17
N GLN A 27 26.63 12.88 -31.78
CA GLN A 27 25.37 13.60 -31.66
C GLN A 27 24.22 12.86 -32.34
N GLN A 28 24.48 12.22 -33.49
CA GLN A 28 23.52 11.36 -34.16
C GLN A 28 23.14 10.15 -33.29
N LEU A 29 24.14 9.40 -32.79
CA LEU A 29 23.93 8.25 -31.90
C LEU A 29 23.12 8.61 -30.66
N PHE A 30 23.43 9.75 -30.05
CA PHE A 30 22.67 10.27 -28.91
C PHE A 30 21.21 10.53 -29.28
N THR A 31 20.99 11.22 -30.40
CA THR A 31 19.65 11.59 -30.88
C THR A 31 18.82 10.36 -31.20
N GLU A 32 19.37 9.40 -31.94
CA GLU A 32 18.68 8.15 -32.29
C GLU A 32 18.32 7.32 -31.06
N TYR A 33 19.24 7.20 -30.09
CA TYR A 33 18.98 6.48 -28.86
C TYR A 33 17.81 7.08 -28.07
N TRP A 34 17.73 8.41 -27.96
CA TRP A 34 16.65 9.07 -27.23
C TRP A 34 15.36 9.21 -28.04
N ALA A 35 15.43 9.24 -29.38
CA ALA A 35 14.26 9.28 -30.26
C ALA A 35 13.37 8.05 -30.10
N SER A 36 13.92 6.90 -29.71
CA SER A 36 13.14 5.69 -29.44
C SER A 36 12.08 5.86 -28.35
N GLY A 37 12.31 6.74 -27.35
CA GLY A 37 11.36 7.07 -26.27
C GLY A 37 10.94 5.91 -25.35
N ASP A 38 11.32 4.68 -25.68
CA ASP A 38 10.88 3.45 -25.04
C ASP A 38 12.05 2.78 -24.29
N TRP A 39 11.84 2.49 -23.01
CA TRP A 39 12.87 1.93 -22.15
C TRP A 39 13.28 0.50 -22.53
N ASP A 40 12.35 -0.32 -23.04
CA ASP A 40 12.63 -1.68 -23.49
C ASP A 40 13.48 -1.64 -24.75
N ILE A 41 13.16 -0.77 -25.70
CA ILE A 41 13.95 -0.58 -26.95
C ILE A 41 15.35 -0.10 -26.61
N GLN A 42 15.48 0.91 -25.75
CA GLN A 42 16.77 1.42 -25.30
C GLN A 42 17.61 0.35 -24.61
N THR A 43 17.00 -0.45 -23.75
CA THR A 43 17.68 -1.55 -23.05
C THR A 43 18.14 -2.62 -24.01
N ALA A 44 17.30 -3.00 -24.97
CA ALA A 44 17.64 -3.97 -26.02
C ALA A 44 18.81 -3.48 -26.88
N TYR A 45 18.81 -2.20 -27.25
CA TYR A 45 19.91 -1.59 -27.97
C TYR A 45 21.23 -1.68 -27.17
N LEU A 46 21.25 -1.28 -25.90
CA LEU A 46 22.46 -1.34 -25.07
C LEU A 46 23.01 -2.78 -24.93
N GLN A 47 22.10 -3.75 -24.82
CA GLN A 47 22.45 -5.17 -24.76
C GLN A 47 23.06 -5.65 -26.08
N LYS A 48 22.43 -5.32 -27.22
CA LYS A 48 22.94 -5.67 -28.56
C LYS A 48 24.33 -5.09 -28.82
N GLN A 49 24.57 -3.87 -28.36
CA GLN A 49 25.86 -3.18 -28.52
C GLN A 49 26.92 -3.57 -27.49
N THR A 50 26.65 -4.58 -26.64
CA THR A 50 27.60 -5.09 -25.66
C THR A 50 27.88 -6.57 -25.86
N THR A 51 29.14 -6.90 -26.12
CA THR A 51 29.59 -8.29 -26.29
C THR A 51 30.28 -8.79 -25.02
N LYS A 52 29.91 -9.98 -24.52
CA LYS A 52 30.63 -10.67 -23.44
C LYS A 52 31.67 -11.61 -24.02
N VAL A 53 32.93 -11.44 -23.63
CA VAL A 53 34.07 -12.25 -24.12
C VAL A 53 34.75 -12.91 -22.92
N PRO A 54 35.12 -14.20 -22.97
CA PRO A 54 35.84 -14.85 -21.88
C PRO A 54 37.21 -14.20 -21.66
N VAL A 55 37.66 -14.16 -20.40
CA VAL A 55 39.00 -13.64 -20.06
C VAL A 55 40.07 -14.59 -20.62
N LYS A 56 40.83 -14.14 -21.63
CA LYS A 56 41.83 -14.95 -22.35
C LYS A 56 43.13 -15.21 -21.57
N ARG A 57 43.55 -14.32 -20.68
CA ARG A 57 44.80 -14.45 -19.92
C ARG A 57 44.60 -14.01 -18.48
N ARG A 58 45.07 -14.83 -17.54
CA ARG A 58 45.04 -14.57 -16.10
C ARG A 58 46.46 -14.33 -15.61
N ARG A 59 46.64 -13.37 -14.69
CA ARG A 59 47.94 -13.08 -14.05
C ARG A 59 48.01 -13.58 -12.60
N THR A 60 46.88 -13.92 -11.99
CA THR A 60 46.75 -14.32 -10.58
C THR A 60 45.76 -15.49 -10.44
N ASN A 61 46.03 -16.42 -9.51
CA ASN A 61 45.22 -17.61 -9.22
C ASN A 61 44.16 -17.38 -8.12
N ASN A 62 43.75 -16.14 -7.87
CA ASN A 62 42.80 -15.86 -6.80
C ASN A 62 41.36 -16.09 -7.29
N GLU A 63 40.69 -17.12 -6.77
CA GLU A 63 39.40 -17.62 -7.27
C GLU A 63 38.21 -16.78 -6.79
N ASP A 64 38.31 -16.14 -5.62
CA ASP A 64 37.17 -15.54 -4.91
C ASP A 64 36.60 -14.24 -5.53
N ASN A 65 37.35 -13.57 -6.42
CA ASN A 65 36.90 -12.34 -7.12
C ASN A 65 37.16 -12.44 -8.63
N MET A 66 36.90 -13.63 -9.18
CA MET A 66 37.25 -13.96 -10.56
C MET A 66 36.17 -13.48 -11.55
N HIS A 67 36.49 -12.43 -12.32
CA HIS A 67 35.67 -12.08 -13.48
C HIS A 67 35.82 -13.15 -14.58
N ILE A 68 34.75 -13.89 -14.84
CA ILE A 68 34.72 -14.96 -15.86
C ILE A 68 34.73 -14.37 -17.29
N CYS A 69 34.17 -13.18 -17.46
CA CYS A 69 34.05 -12.51 -18.74
C CYS A 69 34.36 -11.00 -18.66
N VAL A 70 34.79 -10.45 -19.78
CA VAL A 70 34.95 -9.02 -20.04
C VAL A 70 33.82 -8.56 -20.96
N ARG A 71 33.37 -7.31 -20.79
CA ARG A 71 32.38 -6.67 -21.66
C ARG A 71 33.09 -5.73 -22.64
N LEU A 72 32.81 -5.89 -23.93
CA LEU A 72 33.21 -4.98 -24.99
C LEU A 72 31.99 -4.15 -25.41
N TYR A 73 32.17 -2.84 -25.57
CA TYR A 73 31.12 -1.91 -25.95
C TYR A 73 31.39 -1.40 -27.37
N HIS A 74 30.33 -1.34 -28.17
CA HIS A 74 30.41 -0.96 -29.57
C HIS A 74 29.44 0.18 -29.87
N VAL A 75 29.77 1.03 -30.83
CA VAL A 75 28.84 1.98 -31.46
C VAL A 75 28.92 1.77 -32.96
N ILE A 76 27.80 1.89 -33.65
CA ILE A 76 27.73 1.68 -35.10
C ILE A 76 27.78 3.05 -35.78
N VAL A 77 28.76 3.24 -36.65
CA VAL A 77 28.89 4.43 -37.50
C VAL A 77 28.99 3.93 -38.93
N GLU A 78 28.09 4.35 -39.81
CA GLU A 78 28.06 3.92 -41.22
C GLU A 78 28.13 2.37 -41.36
N ASP A 79 27.32 1.66 -40.57
CA ASP A 79 27.30 0.19 -40.48
C ASP A 79 28.59 -0.48 -39.98
N THR A 80 29.59 0.29 -39.56
CA THR A 80 30.84 -0.23 -38.99
C THR A 80 30.83 -0.17 -37.46
N PRO A 81 31.12 -1.28 -36.76
CA PRO A 81 31.17 -1.30 -35.30
C PRO A 81 32.52 -0.76 -34.78
N ILE A 82 32.47 0.40 -34.13
CA ILE A 82 33.62 1.01 -33.46
C ILE A 82 33.63 0.58 -31.99
N THR A 83 34.74 0.00 -31.53
CA THR A 83 34.88 -0.44 -30.13
C THR A 83 35.30 0.72 -29.24
N VAL A 84 34.47 1.04 -28.25
CA VAL A 84 34.69 2.15 -27.31
C VAL A 84 34.87 1.66 -25.87
N CYS A 85 35.41 2.50 -25.00
CA CYS A 85 35.43 2.21 -23.57
C CYS A 85 34.04 2.41 -22.94
N LYS A 86 33.80 1.82 -21.76
CA LYS A 86 32.51 1.97 -21.05
C LYS A 86 32.16 3.42 -20.77
N ASP A 87 33.17 4.24 -20.48
CA ASP A 87 33.00 5.66 -20.15
C ASP A 87 32.51 6.44 -21.37
N ALA A 88 33.14 6.19 -22.53
CA ALA A 88 32.70 6.79 -23.76
C ALA A 88 31.29 6.32 -24.14
N PHE A 89 31.01 5.02 -24.03
CA PHE A 89 29.69 4.48 -24.30
C PHE A 89 28.60 5.12 -23.42
N ALA A 90 28.89 5.32 -22.13
CA ALA A 90 28.00 6.00 -21.20
C ALA A 90 27.78 7.47 -21.58
N SER A 91 28.86 8.20 -21.87
CA SER A 91 28.80 9.62 -22.25
C SER A 91 28.09 9.84 -23.58
N ILE A 92 28.38 9.04 -24.62
CA ILE A 92 27.76 9.13 -25.95
C ILE A 92 26.23 9.01 -25.84
N HIS A 93 25.73 8.09 -25.01
CA HIS A 93 24.29 7.90 -24.83
C HIS A 93 23.69 8.81 -23.73
N GLY A 94 24.50 9.62 -23.05
CA GLY A 94 24.06 10.49 -21.95
C GLY A 94 23.45 9.71 -20.77
N ILE A 95 24.01 8.56 -20.43
CA ILE A 95 23.56 7.69 -19.33
C ILE A 95 24.69 7.42 -18.35
N SER A 96 24.35 6.94 -17.15
CA SER A 96 25.36 6.53 -16.18
C SER A 96 25.91 5.14 -16.48
N LYS A 97 27.15 4.87 -16.03
CA LYS A 97 27.76 3.53 -16.11
C LYS A 97 26.90 2.47 -15.42
N SER A 98 26.27 2.83 -14.30
CA SER A 98 25.36 1.95 -13.56
C SER A 98 24.08 1.65 -14.33
N HIS A 99 23.60 2.57 -15.19
CA HIS A 99 22.45 2.31 -16.05
C HIS A 99 22.79 1.18 -17.03
N ILE A 100 23.97 1.23 -17.67
CA ILE A 100 24.46 0.17 -18.55
C ILE A 100 24.54 -1.16 -17.79
N ASP A 101 25.14 -1.18 -16.60
CA ASP A 101 25.26 -2.43 -15.83
C ASP A 101 23.90 -3.05 -15.50
N ARG A 102 22.93 -2.23 -15.07
CA ARG A 102 21.56 -2.69 -14.77
C ARG A 102 20.83 -3.17 -16.02
N SER A 103 21.01 -2.49 -17.15
CA SER A 103 20.44 -2.94 -18.43
C SER A 103 21.00 -4.30 -18.84
N LEU A 104 22.27 -4.58 -18.56
CA LEU A 104 22.92 -5.86 -18.91
C LEU A 104 22.62 -7.01 -17.94
N THR A 105 22.14 -6.74 -16.72
CA THR A 105 21.68 -7.78 -15.78
C THR A 105 20.24 -8.19 -16.02
N LYS A 106 19.41 -7.30 -16.60
CA LYS A 106 18.00 -7.54 -16.91
C LYS A 106 17.82 -8.31 -18.23
N VAL A 107 18.32 -9.54 -18.26
CA VAL A 107 18.11 -10.49 -19.36
C VAL A 107 17.39 -11.73 -18.83
N THR A 108 16.53 -12.32 -19.65
CA THR A 108 15.93 -13.62 -19.38
C THR A 108 16.95 -14.74 -19.59
N ALA A 109 16.61 -15.97 -19.19
CA ALA A 109 17.43 -17.16 -19.45
C ALA A 109 17.75 -17.36 -20.96
N SER A 110 16.89 -16.83 -21.84
CA SER A 110 17.06 -16.87 -23.30
C SER A 110 17.82 -15.65 -23.86
N ASN A 111 18.50 -14.85 -23.02
CA ASN A 111 19.21 -13.63 -23.40
C ASN A 111 18.32 -12.54 -24.05
N VAL A 112 17.04 -12.51 -23.72
CA VAL A 112 16.11 -11.46 -24.19
C VAL A 112 15.98 -10.39 -23.10
N PRO A 113 15.93 -9.08 -23.45
CA PRO A 113 15.67 -8.02 -22.48
C PRO A 113 14.40 -8.27 -21.68
N VAL A 114 14.47 -8.10 -20.36
CA VAL A 114 13.27 -8.15 -19.50
C VAL A 114 12.44 -6.89 -19.73
N LYS A 115 11.16 -7.06 -20.08
CA LYS A 115 10.21 -5.94 -20.26
C LYS A 115 10.07 -5.09 -18.99
N ASP A 116 9.84 -3.79 -19.18
CA ASP A 116 9.62 -2.84 -18.09
C ASP A 116 8.41 -3.25 -17.23
N GLN A 117 8.65 -3.30 -15.93
CA GLN A 117 7.67 -3.63 -14.89
C GLN A 117 7.34 -2.43 -14.00
N ARG A 118 7.84 -1.22 -14.32
CA ARG A 118 7.43 -0.01 -13.61
C ARG A 118 5.92 0.17 -13.68
N GLY A 119 5.31 0.46 -12.54
CA GLY A 119 3.86 0.61 -12.42
C GLY A 119 3.06 -0.70 -12.53
N LYS A 120 3.72 -1.86 -12.64
CA LYS A 120 3.05 -3.18 -12.75
C LYS A 120 3.15 -4.03 -11.49
N ASN A 121 3.56 -3.43 -10.36
CA ASN A 121 3.44 -4.10 -9.08
C ASN A 121 1.94 -4.26 -8.78
N GLY A 122 1.48 -5.51 -8.63
CA GLY A 122 0.10 -5.76 -8.22
C GLY A 122 -0.20 -5.18 -6.85
N ASP A 123 -1.47 -5.18 -6.45
CA ASP A 123 -1.91 -4.78 -5.11
C ASP A 123 -1.47 -5.81 -4.06
N HIS A 124 -0.18 -5.83 -3.73
CA HIS A 124 0.39 -6.70 -2.69
C HIS A 124 -0.21 -6.47 -1.30
N HIS A 125 -0.99 -5.40 -1.12
CA HIS A 125 -1.68 -5.04 0.12
C HIS A 125 -3.17 -5.40 0.12
N LYS A 126 -3.68 -6.07 -0.92
CA LYS A 126 -5.08 -6.49 -0.95
C LYS A 126 -5.28 -7.65 0.02
N VAL A 127 -5.80 -7.35 1.21
CA VAL A 127 -6.28 -8.36 2.15
C VAL A 127 -7.30 -9.25 1.43
N SER A 128 -7.23 -10.57 1.66
CA SER A 128 -8.10 -11.51 0.96
C SER A 128 -9.57 -11.19 1.24
N GLU A 129 -10.41 -11.47 0.25
CA GLU A 129 -11.85 -11.25 0.37
C GLU A 129 -12.46 -12.10 1.50
N GLU A 130 -11.88 -13.26 1.77
CA GLU A 130 -12.22 -14.17 2.87
C GLU A 130 -12.01 -13.50 4.23
N VAL A 131 -10.85 -12.88 4.45
CA VAL A 131 -10.55 -12.16 5.69
C VAL A 131 -11.46 -10.94 5.85
N ALA A 132 -11.83 -10.27 4.76
CA ALA A 132 -12.81 -9.18 4.84
C ALA A 132 -14.19 -9.68 5.29
N LYS A 133 -14.62 -10.87 4.84
CA LYS A 133 -15.90 -11.49 5.22
C LYS A 133 -15.92 -11.86 6.71
N THR A 134 -14.85 -12.47 7.23
CA THR A 134 -14.78 -12.84 8.65
C THR A 134 -14.84 -11.63 9.58
N VAL A 135 -14.19 -10.52 9.22
CA VAL A 135 -14.28 -9.26 9.98
C VAL A 135 -15.70 -8.73 10.01
N ILE A 136 -16.39 -8.70 8.86
CA ILE A 136 -17.78 -8.23 8.76
C ILE A 136 -18.71 -9.11 9.59
N GLU A 137 -18.52 -10.43 9.53
CA GLU A 137 -19.31 -11.40 10.30
C GLU A 137 -19.13 -11.19 11.81
N HIS A 138 -17.88 -11.05 12.26
CA HIS A 138 -17.58 -10.78 13.66
C HIS A 138 -18.17 -9.46 14.15
N ILE A 139 -18.11 -8.37 13.37
CA ILE A 139 -18.71 -7.09 13.79
C ILE A 139 -20.24 -7.22 13.90
N LYS A 140 -20.88 -8.02 13.03
CA LYS A 140 -22.33 -8.26 13.06
C LYS A 140 -22.78 -9.15 14.22
N SER A 141 -21.91 -9.95 14.82
CA SER A 141 -22.29 -10.84 15.92
C SER A 141 -22.52 -10.09 17.24
N PHE A 142 -22.09 -8.84 17.36
CA PHE A 142 -22.33 -8.06 18.57
C PHE A 142 -23.79 -7.57 18.66
N PRO A 143 -24.44 -7.69 19.83
CA PRO A 143 -25.77 -7.14 20.03
C PRO A 143 -25.74 -5.61 19.97
N THR A 144 -26.79 -5.02 19.40
CA THR A 144 -26.93 -3.56 19.28
C THR A 144 -28.29 -3.09 19.78
N ILE A 145 -28.31 -1.93 20.44
CA ILE A 145 -29.50 -1.25 20.93
C ILE A 145 -29.64 0.11 20.25
N THR A 146 -30.87 0.49 19.95
CA THR A 146 -31.19 1.86 19.53
C THR A 146 -31.46 2.74 20.75
N SER A 147 -30.81 3.90 20.86
CA SER A 147 -31.07 4.81 21.99
C SER A 147 -32.47 5.40 21.90
N HIS A 148 -33.31 5.12 22.89
CA HIS A 148 -34.69 5.60 23.00
C HIS A 148 -34.81 7.13 22.88
N TYR A 149 -33.97 7.88 23.62
CA TYR A 149 -34.06 9.35 23.68
C TYR A 149 -33.54 10.07 22.43
N SER A 150 -32.64 9.43 21.67
CA SER A 150 -32.09 10.00 20.44
C SER A 150 -32.77 9.47 19.18
N ARG A 151 -33.84 8.66 19.26
CA ARG A 151 -34.55 8.18 18.05
C ARG A 151 -35.08 9.34 17.19
N LYS A 152 -35.54 10.43 17.82
CA LYS A 152 -36.06 11.60 17.12
C LYS A 152 -34.96 12.45 16.46
N THR A 153 -33.73 12.40 16.97
CA THR A 153 -32.61 13.24 16.50
C THR A 153 -31.59 12.47 15.65
N CYS A 154 -31.41 11.17 15.89
CA CYS A 154 -30.45 10.28 15.23
C CYS A 154 -31.07 8.87 15.00
N PRO A 155 -32.07 8.72 14.11
CA PRO A 155 -32.85 7.49 13.96
C PRO A 155 -32.06 6.27 13.44
N SER A 156 -30.94 6.48 12.74
CA SER A 156 -30.13 5.41 12.14
C SER A 156 -28.94 4.95 13.00
N VAL A 157 -28.72 5.59 14.15
CA VAL A 157 -27.58 5.29 15.03
C VAL A 157 -27.94 4.20 16.02
N VAL A 158 -27.12 3.14 16.03
CA VAL A 158 -27.24 2.04 16.98
C VAL A 158 -26.00 1.99 17.87
N TYR A 159 -26.17 1.53 19.10
CA TYR A 159 -25.13 1.42 20.11
C TYR A 159 -24.85 -0.05 20.39
N LEU A 160 -23.60 -0.40 20.63
CA LEU A 160 -23.25 -1.75 21.08
C LEU A 160 -23.82 -2.02 22.48
N ASP A 161 -24.52 -3.14 22.63
CA ASP A 161 -25.14 -3.58 23.89
C ASP A 161 -24.20 -4.53 24.64
N THR A 162 -22.99 -4.04 24.92
CA THR A 162 -21.95 -4.81 25.57
C THR A 162 -21.08 -3.89 26.40
N ASP A 163 -20.35 -4.44 27.37
CA ASP A 163 -19.35 -3.71 28.15
C ASP A 163 -18.07 -3.37 27.35
N ILE A 164 -18.11 -3.53 26.02
CA ILE A 164 -16.98 -3.26 25.14
C ILE A 164 -16.79 -1.75 24.99
N VAL A 165 -15.71 -1.26 25.59
CA VAL A 165 -15.42 0.17 25.63
C VAL A 165 -14.59 0.65 24.45
N SER A 166 -14.01 -0.25 23.64
CA SER A 166 -13.16 0.15 22.51
C SER A 166 -13.16 -0.83 21.32
N ARG A 167 -12.88 -0.30 20.12
CA ARG A 167 -12.67 -1.11 18.91
C ARG A 167 -11.45 -2.03 19.03
N ARG A 168 -10.49 -1.69 19.87
CA ARG A 168 -9.33 -2.55 20.17
C ARG A 168 -9.77 -3.82 20.91
N GLN A 169 -10.65 -3.69 21.90
CA GLN A 169 -11.24 -4.85 22.58
C GLN A 169 -12.08 -5.70 21.62
N MET A 170 -12.86 -5.07 20.72
CA MET A 170 -13.55 -5.83 19.66
C MET A 170 -12.55 -6.63 18.81
N TYR A 171 -11.41 -6.03 18.45
CA TYR A 171 -10.39 -6.72 17.66
C TYR A 171 -9.69 -7.84 18.44
N GLU A 172 -9.48 -7.71 19.75
CA GLU A 172 -8.97 -8.79 20.59
C GLU A 172 -9.94 -9.97 20.63
N LEU A 173 -11.25 -9.71 20.76
CA LEU A 173 -12.30 -10.71 20.66
C LEU A 173 -12.34 -11.35 19.25
N TYR A 174 -12.13 -10.56 18.20
CA TYR A 174 -12.04 -11.04 16.82
C TYR A 174 -10.92 -12.06 16.66
N ILE A 175 -9.73 -11.81 17.20
CA ILE A 175 -8.60 -12.75 17.10
C ILE A 175 -8.96 -14.08 17.74
N THR A 176 -9.59 -14.06 18.91
CA THR A 176 -10.00 -15.28 19.62
C THR A 176 -11.11 -16.01 18.85
N TRP A 177 -12.16 -15.30 18.46
CA TRP A 177 -13.28 -15.83 17.69
C TRP A 177 -12.84 -16.43 16.34
N LEU A 178 -11.89 -15.78 15.65
CA LEU A 178 -11.36 -16.25 14.37
C LEU A 178 -10.58 -17.55 14.54
N LYS A 179 -9.75 -17.66 15.60
CA LYS A 179 -9.00 -18.90 15.87
C LYS A 179 -9.91 -20.09 16.18
N GLU A 180 -11.04 -19.85 16.84
CA GLU A 180 -11.99 -20.90 17.19
C GLU A 180 -12.84 -21.35 15.99
N LYS A 181 -13.28 -20.40 15.16
CA LYS A 181 -14.24 -20.68 14.08
C LYS A 181 -13.58 -20.93 12.71
N TYR A 182 -12.42 -20.34 12.46
CA TYR A 182 -11.68 -20.38 11.19
C TYR A 182 -10.16 -20.50 11.44
N PRO A 183 -9.68 -21.63 12.01
CA PRO A 183 -8.28 -21.81 12.38
C PRO A 183 -7.30 -21.69 11.20
N GLU A 184 -7.77 -21.89 9.98
CA GLU A 184 -7.00 -21.75 8.73
C GLU A 184 -6.83 -20.31 8.25
N ILE A 185 -7.62 -19.35 8.76
CA ILE A 185 -7.60 -17.96 8.32
C ILE A 185 -6.68 -17.12 9.21
N VAL A 186 -5.72 -16.44 8.58
CA VAL A 186 -4.84 -15.50 9.27
C VAL A 186 -5.57 -14.18 9.54
N ALA A 187 -5.56 -13.72 10.79
CA ALA A 187 -6.17 -12.46 11.17
C ALA A 187 -5.55 -11.26 10.42
N CYS A 188 -6.39 -10.32 9.99
CA CYS A 188 -5.94 -9.03 9.47
C CYS A 188 -5.33 -8.17 10.59
N THR A 189 -4.68 -7.07 10.22
CA THR A 189 -4.22 -6.08 11.19
C THR A 189 -5.39 -5.34 11.84
N PHE A 190 -5.15 -4.76 13.02
CA PHE A 190 -6.12 -3.88 13.68
C PHE A 190 -6.55 -2.70 12.80
N HIS A 191 -5.63 -2.10 12.04
CA HIS A 191 -5.95 -0.98 11.15
C HIS A 191 -6.98 -1.37 10.10
N TYR A 192 -6.79 -2.53 9.46
CA TYR A 192 -7.74 -3.04 8.47
C TYR A 192 -9.11 -3.34 9.09
N TYR A 193 -9.13 -3.96 10.27
CA TYR A 193 -10.36 -4.20 11.03
C TYR A 193 -11.09 -2.88 11.35
N ASP A 194 -10.34 -1.87 11.82
CA ASP A 194 -10.85 -0.56 12.20
C ASP A 194 -11.41 0.22 11.01
N ASP A 195 -10.78 0.09 9.83
CA ASP A 195 -11.23 0.68 8.59
C ASP A 195 -12.53 0.02 8.08
N ILE A 196 -12.63 -1.31 8.14
CA ILE A 196 -13.90 -2.01 7.84
C ILE A 196 -15.01 -1.50 8.79
N PHE A 197 -14.73 -1.39 10.08
CA PHE A 197 -15.70 -0.87 11.05
C PHE A 197 -16.15 0.55 10.67
N LYS A 198 -15.21 1.47 10.40
CA LYS A 198 -15.54 2.86 10.03
C LYS A 198 -16.32 2.95 8.73
N MET A 199 -15.95 2.16 7.72
CA MET A 199 -16.53 2.24 6.38
C MET A 199 -17.88 1.54 6.28
N LYS A 200 -18.04 0.38 6.92
CA LYS A 200 -19.24 -0.47 6.80
C LYS A 200 -20.21 -0.35 7.97
N PHE A 201 -19.74 0.12 9.13
CA PHE A 201 -20.51 0.19 10.38
C PHE A 201 -20.43 1.60 11.01
N SER A 202 -20.38 2.64 10.19
CA SER A 202 -20.29 4.04 10.64
C SER A 202 -21.44 4.48 11.57
N ASN A 203 -22.58 3.81 11.44
CA ASN A 203 -23.79 4.01 12.24
C ASN A 203 -23.77 3.29 13.60
N VAL A 204 -22.80 2.40 13.85
CA VAL A 204 -22.61 1.70 15.12
C VAL A 204 -21.67 2.49 16.04
N LYS A 205 -22.10 2.79 17.26
CA LYS A 205 -21.32 3.52 18.28
C LYS A 205 -21.03 2.61 19.48
N LEU A 206 -19.81 2.70 20.04
CA LEU A 206 -19.42 1.95 21.25
C LEU A 206 -19.89 2.59 22.54
N TYR A 207 -19.92 3.93 22.58
CA TYR A 207 -20.26 4.66 23.79
C TYR A 207 -21.72 5.11 23.75
N LYS A 208 -22.49 4.70 24.76
CA LYS A 208 -23.79 5.31 25.06
C LYS A 208 -23.56 6.57 25.91
N PRO A 209 -23.97 7.76 25.45
CA PRO A 209 -23.98 8.94 26.30
C PRO A 209 -24.71 8.66 27.60
N ARG A 210 -24.02 8.84 28.75
CA ARG A 210 -24.68 8.88 30.06
C ARG A 210 -25.38 10.24 30.17
N LYS A 211 -26.60 10.36 29.61
CA LYS A 211 -27.60 11.45 29.76
C LYS A 211 -28.66 11.28 28.64
N ASP A 212 -29.97 11.42 28.81
CA ASP A 212 -30.80 12.04 29.85
C ASP A 212 -32.04 11.15 30.10
N THR A 213 -32.43 10.96 31.35
CA THR A 213 -33.83 10.68 31.68
C THR A 213 -34.69 11.77 31.04
N CYS A 214 -35.82 11.44 30.41
CA CYS A 214 -36.67 12.52 29.89
C CYS A 214 -37.20 13.35 31.07
N LYS A 215 -37.64 14.58 30.79
CA LYS A 215 -38.27 15.47 31.80
C LYS A 215 -39.34 14.73 32.63
N THR A 216 -40.10 13.83 32.00
CA THR A 216 -41.11 13.01 32.68
C THR A 216 -40.51 12.01 33.66
N CYS A 217 -39.43 11.32 33.28
CA CYS A 217 -38.67 10.43 34.17
C CYS A 217 -38.03 11.21 35.34
N ASP A 218 -37.52 12.41 35.08
CA ASP A 218 -36.97 13.28 36.13
C ASP A 218 -38.07 13.71 37.13
N ILE A 219 -39.25 14.10 36.63
CA ILE A 219 -40.41 14.45 37.45
C ILE A 219 -40.82 13.28 38.34
N TYR A 220 -40.91 12.06 37.78
CA TYR A 220 -41.25 10.89 38.59
C TYR A 220 -40.16 10.55 39.60
N ALA A 221 -38.88 10.64 39.24
CA ALA A 221 -37.77 10.40 40.16
C ALA A 221 -37.76 11.38 41.33
N VAL A 222 -38.11 12.65 41.10
CA VAL A 222 -38.27 13.66 42.16
C VAL A 222 -39.47 13.32 43.04
N ARG A 223 -40.63 13.02 42.44
CA ARG A 223 -41.88 12.70 43.18
C ARG A 223 -41.76 11.44 44.04
N CYS A 224 -41.12 10.38 43.56
CA CYS A 224 -40.90 9.17 44.36
C CYS A 224 -40.04 9.43 45.61
N LYS A 225 -39.20 10.47 45.59
CA LYS A 225 -38.30 10.85 46.70
C LYS A 225 -38.87 11.96 47.59
N ASP A 226 -40.03 12.52 47.26
CA ASP A 226 -40.61 13.64 47.99
C ASP A 226 -41.06 13.21 49.41
N PRO A 227 -40.51 13.78 50.49
CA PRO A 227 -40.89 13.42 51.85
C PRO A 227 -42.34 13.78 52.20
N SER A 228 -42.95 14.72 51.47
CA SER A 228 -44.31 15.21 51.74
C SER A 228 -45.43 14.30 51.18
N LEU A 229 -45.08 13.35 50.30
CA LEU A 229 -46.04 12.44 49.68
C LEU A 229 -46.25 11.17 50.51
N SER A 230 -47.50 10.69 50.51
CA SER A 230 -47.87 9.43 51.15
C SER A 230 -47.17 8.24 50.46
N THR A 231 -47.13 7.09 51.16
CA THR A 231 -46.60 5.85 50.59
C THR A 231 -47.37 5.40 49.35
N ASP A 232 -48.67 5.64 49.32
CA ASP A 232 -49.54 5.26 48.20
C ASP A 232 -49.29 6.18 46.99
N ASP A 233 -49.10 7.48 47.20
CA ASP A 233 -48.75 8.43 46.14
C ASP A 233 -47.38 8.11 45.51
N LYS A 234 -46.40 7.67 46.31
CA LYS A 234 -45.09 7.26 45.81
C LYS A 234 -45.21 6.01 44.93
N ARG A 235 -45.97 5.02 45.40
CA ARG A 235 -46.26 3.79 44.65
C ARG A 235 -46.98 4.07 43.33
N ASP A 236 -47.95 4.98 43.34
CA ASP A 236 -48.64 5.42 42.13
C ASP A 236 -47.71 6.10 41.12
N ASN A 237 -46.78 6.92 41.59
CA ASN A 237 -45.76 7.53 40.73
C ASN A 237 -44.79 6.49 40.16
N GLU A 238 -44.43 5.45 40.92
CA GLU A 238 -43.61 4.33 40.43
C GLU A 238 -44.32 3.53 39.34
N ILE A 239 -45.61 3.24 39.52
CA ILE A 239 -46.44 2.54 38.53
C ILE A 239 -46.59 3.39 37.26
N ARG A 240 -46.78 4.69 37.39
CA ARG A 240 -46.85 5.61 36.24
C ARG A 240 -45.52 5.72 35.51
N HIS A 241 -44.41 5.70 36.25
CA HIS A 241 -43.08 5.70 35.67
C HIS A 241 -42.78 4.39 34.93
N SER A 242 -43.12 3.22 35.50
CA SER A 242 -42.94 1.93 34.83
C SER A 242 -43.80 1.82 33.57
N HIS A 243 -45.04 2.29 33.60
CA HIS A 243 -45.91 2.33 32.43
C HIS A 243 -45.42 3.32 31.36
N HIS A 244 -44.83 4.45 31.76
CA HIS A 244 -44.16 5.37 30.84
C HIS A 244 -42.97 4.71 30.13
N LEU A 245 -42.17 3.91 30.85
CA LEU A 245 -41.07 3.13 30.29
C LEU A 245 -41.58 2.00 29.37
N ALA A 246 -42.63 1.26 29.76
CA ALA A 246 -43.21 0.19 28.96
C ALA A 246 -43.86 0.70 27.65
N LYS A 247 -44.50 1.88 27.70
CA LYS A 247 -45.01 2.57 26.50
C LYS A 247 -43.90 3.06 25.57
N ALA A 248 -42.71 3.33 26.11
CA ALA A 248 -41.52 3.72 25.37
C ALA A 248 -40.81 2.53 24.68
N GLU A 249 -41.05 1.31 25.16
CA GLU A 249 -40.51 0.06 24.59
C GLU A 249 -41.37 -0.51 23.45
N THR A 250 -42.67 -0.17 23.42
CA THR A 250 -43.67 -0.74 22.50
C THR A 250 -44.03 0.16 21.31
N GLY A 251 -43.41 1.33 21.16
CA GLY A 251 -43.60 2.27 20.05
C GLY A 251 -42.31 2.84 19.49
#